data_AF-A0A2N9J8D2-F1
#
_entry.id   AF-A0A2N9J8D2-F1
#
_cell.length_a   1.000
_cell.length_b   1.000
_cell.length_c   1.000
_cell.angle_alpha   90.00
_cell.angle_beta   90.00
_cell.angle_gamma   90.00
#
_symmetry.space_group_name_H-M   'P 1'
#
loop_
_entity.id
_entity.type
_entity.pdbx_description
1 polymer ?
#
loop_
_entity_poly.entity_id
_entity_poly.type
_entity_poly.pdbx_seq_one_letter_code
_entity_poly.pdbx_strand_id
1 'polypeptide(L)'
;MAMAMVRSGLLRTALRGGSRSSAPPKRTFSSSAHHDDAYETAKWEKITYVGIVSCTILAIYNLSKGHPHFEERPAYPYLHIRNKEFPWVSFDCDTWDEEHP
;
A
#
# COMPACT_ATOMS: atom_id res chain seq x y z
N MET A 1 -87.79 14.90 -0.23
CA MET A 1 -86.63 13.99 -0.11
C MET A 1 -85.37 14.84 0.09
N ALA A 2 -84.44 14.39 0.94
CA ALA A 2 -83.11 14.94 1.23
C ALA A 2 -83.02 16.08 2.28
N MET A 3 -82.99 15.68 3.56
CA MET A 3 -82.41 16.46 4.65
C MET A 3 -80.90 16.19 4.73
N ALA A 4 -80.13 17.28 4.84
CA ALA A 4 -78.85 17.43 5.50
C ALA A 4 -77.82 16.26 5.45
N MET A 5 -76.85 16.36 4.55
CA MET A 5 -75.59 15.62 4.63
C MET A 5 -74.41 16.57 4.55
N VAL A 6 -74.20 17.40 5.57
CA VAL A 6 -72.90 18.08 5.75
C VAL A 6 -72.59 18.20 7.25
N ARG A 7 -71.95 17.17 7.80
CA ARG A 7 -71.08 17.25 8.99
C ARG A 7 -70.51 15.88 9.26
N SER A 8 -69.30 15.61 8.74
CA SER A 8 -68.34 14.63 9.30
C SER A 8 -67.06 14.43 8.44
N GLY A 9 -66.83 15.24 7.40
CA GLY A 9 -65.59 15.12 6.60
C GLY A 9 -64.35 15.78 7.21
N LEU A 10 -64.52 16.85 8.00
CA LEU A 10 -63.39 17.70 8.42
C LEU A 10 -62.67 17.26 9.70
N LEU A 11 -63.24 16.34 10.49
CA LEU A 11 -62.66 15.94 11.78
C LEU A 11 -61.67 14.75 11.68
N ARG A 12 -61.55 14.11 10.51
CA ARG A 12 -60.55 13.04 10.29
C ARG A 12 -59.21 13.53 9.74
N THR A 13 -59.10 14.80 9.38
CA THR A 13 -57.83 15.39 8.88
C THR A 13 -57.00 16.00 10.01
N ALA A 14 -57.56 16.23 11.19
CA ALA A 14 -56.84 16.86 12.31
C ALA A 14 -56.18 15.88 13.30
N LEU A 15 -56.42 14.57 13.17
CA LEU A 15 -55.86 13.55 14.09
C LEU A 15 -54.83 12.61 13.46
N ARG A 16 -54.56 12.72 12.15
CA ARG A 16 -53.29 12.24 11.59
C ARG A 16 -52.29 13.38 11.62
N GLY A 17 -51.91 13.77 12.83
CA GLY A 17 -50.67 14.49 13.08
C GLY A 17 -49.59 13.76 12.29
N GLY A 18 -49.05 14.46 11.30
CA GLY A 18 -48.36 13.86 10.17
C GLY A 18 -47.32 12.84 10.63
N SER A 19 -47.33 11.67 10.00
CA SER A 19 -46.06 11.01 9.74
C SER A 19 -45.21 12.05 9.04
N ARG A 20 -44.35 12.75 9.79
CA ARG A 20 -43.12 13.26 9.20
C ARG A 20 -42.58 12.02 8.50
N SER A 21 -42.56 12.02 7.15
CA SER A 21 -41.72 11.07 6.46
C SER A 21 -40.39 11.19 7.19
N SER A 22 -40.03 10.15 7.94
CA SER A 22 -38.69 10.04 8.45
C SER A 22 -37.87 10.13 7.19
N ALA A 23 -37.26 11.30 6.96
CA ALA A 23 -36.35 11.46 5.85
C ALA A 23 -35.44 10.23 5.93
N PRO A 24 -35.30 9.43 4.86
CA PRO A 24 -34.56 8.18 4.94
C PRO A 24 -33.26 8.51 5.66
N PRO A 25 -32.93 7.83 6.78
CA PRO A 25 -31.81 8.22 7.62
C PRO A 25 -30.64 8.43 6.68
N LYS A 26 -30.17 9.67 6.60
CA LYS A 26 -29.13 10.08 5.66
C LYS A 26 -27.98 9.16 6.01
N ARG A 27 -27.78 8.13 5.19
CA ARG A 27 -26.75 7.12 5.42
C ARG A 27 -25.45 7.86 5.16
N THR A 28 -24.91 8.46 6.20
CA THR A 28 -23.55 8.98 6.17
C THR A 28 -22.69 7.75 5.99
N PHE A 29 -22.22 7.55 4.77
CA PHE A 29 -21.14 6.60 4.54
C PHE A 29 -19.99 7.02 5.45
N SER A 30 -19.31 6.05 6.07
CA SER A 30 -18.08 6.29 6.84
C SER A 30 -16.98 6.99 6.01
N SER A 31 -17.19 7.13 4.69
CA SER A 31 -16.40 7.92 3.74
C SER A 31 -16.98 9.33 3.51
N SER A 32 -17.44 10.04 4.56
CA SER A 32 -18.01 11.38 4.38
C SER A 32 -16.98 12.28 3.68
N ALA A 33 -17.43 12.98 2.63
CA ALA A 33 -16.68 13.73 1.60
C ALA A 33 -15.82 14.92 2.09
N HIS A 34 -15.36 14.86 3.34
CA HIS A 34 -14.47 15.82 3.99
C HIS A 34 -13.06 15.25 4.22
N HIS A 35 -12.83 13.98 3.89
CA HIS A 35 -11.47 13.49 3.69
C HIS A 35 -10.98 14.04 2.36
N ASP A 36 -10.04 14.98 2.47
CA ASP A 36 -9.33 15.52 1.33
C ASP A 36 -8.38 14.43 0.80
N ASP A 37 -8.93 13.47 0.06
CA ASP A 37 -8.19 12.33 -0.51
C ASP A 37 -7.04 12.83 -1.39
N ALA A 38 -7.19 13.99 -2.02
CA ALA A 38 -6.13 14.66 -2.78
C ALA A 38 -5.00 15.14 -1.86
N TYR A 39 -5.31 15.74 -0.72
CA TYR A 39 -4.30 16.12 0.28
C TYR A 39 -3.61 14.90 0.91
N GLU A 40 -4.36 13.84 1.24
CA GLU A 40 -3.81 12.61 1.82
C GLU A 40 -2.88 11.90 0.83
N THR A 41 -3.25 11.82 -0.45
CA THR A 41 -2.37 11.27 -1.50
C THR A 41 -1.14 12.14 -1.73
N ALA A 42 -1.28 13.47 -1.80
CA ALA A 42 -0.15 14.38 -1.93
C ALA A 42 0.81 14.32 -0.72
N LYS A 43 0.29 14.04 0.49
CA LYS A 43 1.12 13.81 1.68
C LYS A 43 1.97 12.55 1.53
N TRP A 44 1.36 11.44 1.16
CA TRP A 44 2.08 10.17 0.96
C TRP A 44 3.06 10.25 -0.21
N GLU A 45 2.70 10.93 -1.29
CA GLU A 45 3.60 11.21 -2.41
C GLU A 45 4.88 11.91 -1.95
N LYS A 46 4.76 12.98 -1.15
CA LYS A 46 5.91 13.70 -0.59
C LYS A 46 6.76 12.82 0.32
N ILE A 47 6.12 12.04 1.20
CA ILE A 47 6.83 11.11 2.10
C ILE A 47 7.61 10.09 1.27
N THR A 48 7.01 9.52 0.25
CA THR A 48 7.66 8.55 -0.64
C THR A 48 8.81 9.18 -1.40
N TYR A 49 8.67 10.39 -1.93
CA TYR A 49 9.81 11.08 -2.59
C TYR A 49 10.97 11.32 -1.63
N VAL A 50 10.70 11.80 -0.41
CA VAL A 50 11.73 11.97 0.62
C VAL A 50 12.38 10.62 0.95
N GLY A 51 11.59 9.56 1.08
CA GLY A 51 12.06 8.19 1.30
C GLY A 51 12.97 7.71 0.18
N ILE A 52 12.53 7.77 -1.07
CA ILE A 52 13.31 7.34 -2.25
C ILE A 52 14.60 8.14 -2.33
N VAL A 53 14.55 9.48 -2.26
CA VAL A 53 15.75 10.32 -2.37
C VAL A 53 16.75 10.00 -1.26
N SER A 54 16.29 9.89 -0.01
CA SER A 54 17.17 9.57 1.11
C SER A 54 17.79 8.18 0.99
N CYS A 55 17.00 7.16 0.64
CA CYS A 55 17.47 5.80 0.44
C CYS A 55 18.44 5.69 -0.75
N THR A 56 18.18 6.38 -1.86
CA THR A 56 19.07 6.40 -3.03
C THR A 56 20.40 7.06 -2.69
N ILE A 57 20.40 8.21 -2.00
CA ILE A 57 21.63 8.87 -1.56
C ILE A 57 22.44 7.95 -0.63
N LEU A 58 21.77 7.31 0.34
CA LEU A 58 22.41 6.39 1.27
C LEU A 58 22.98 5.17 0.54
N ALA A 59 22.26 4.62 -0.46
CA ALA A 59 22.74 3.53 -1.29
C ALA A 59 24.00 3.94 -2.06
N ILE A 60 23.98 5.08 -2.73
CA ILE A 60 25.16 5.60 -3.46
C ILE A 60 26.34 5.75 -2.50
N TYR A 61 26.15 6.33 -1.32
CA TYR A 61 27.22 6.50 -0.34
C TYR A 61 27.81 5.16 0.13
N ASN A 62 26.97 4.16 0.44
CA ASN A 62 27.45 2.86 0.91
C ASN A 62 28.11 2.04 -0.20
N LEU A 63 27.53 2.01 -1.40
CA LEU A 63 28.05 1.24 -2.54
C LEU A 63 29.25 1.92 -3.22
N SER A 64 29.45 3.23 -3.04
CA SER A 64 30.63 3.93 -3.58
C SER A 64 31.94 3.52 -2.89
N LYS A 65 31.86 2.87 -1.72
CA LYS A 65 33.03 2.40 -0.99
C LYS A 65 33.40 1.02 -1.51
N GLY A 66 34.68 0.82 -1.82
CA GLY A 66 35.20 -0.51 -2.09
C GLY A 66 35.01 -1.42 -0.87
N HIS A 67 34.62 -2.68 -1.11
CA HIS A 67 34.59 -3.69 -0.06
C HIS A 67 35.95 -4.40 -0.03
N PRO A 68 36.72 -4.33 1.07
CA PRO A 68 38.01 -5.01 1.14
C PRO A 68 37.80 -6.52 1.07
N HIS A 69 38.38 -7.16 0.07
CA HIS A 69 38.55 -8.60 0.06
C HIS A 69 39.71 -8.93 1.00
N PHE A 70 39.45 -9.80 1.95
CA PHE A 70 40.50 -10.34 2.81
C PHE A 70 41.28 -11.39 2.04
N GLU A 71 42.50 -11.65 2.49
CA GLU A 71 43.30 -12.74 1.93
C GLU A 71 42.54 -14.07 2.00
N GLU A 72 42.69 -14.86 0.93
CA GLU A 72 41.96 -16.11 0.79
C GLU A 72 42.21 -17.00 2.00
N ARG A 73 41.12 -17.60 2.49
CA ARG A 73 41.20 -18.46 3.66
C ARG A 73 42.06 -19.69 3.33
N PRO A 74 42.76 -20.27 4.31
CA PRO A 74 43.46 -21.54 4.11
C PRO A 74 42.52 -22.58 3.48
N ALA A 75 43.06 -23.43 2.60
CA ALA A 75 42.29 -24.46 1.91
C ALA A 75 41.75 -25.51 2.90
N TYR A 76 40.61 -25.21 3.51
CA TYR A 76 39.92 -26.13 4.40
C TYR A 76 39.23 -27.22 3.59
N PRO A 77 39.16 -28.47 4.08
CA PRO A 77 38.54 -29.59 3.35
C PRO A 77 37.05 -29.39 3.00
N TYR A 78 36.40 -28.38 3.58
CA TYR A 78 35.00 -28.03 3.35
C TYR A 78 34.80 -26.82 2.44
N LEU A 79 35.87 -26.12 2.05
CA LEU A 79 35.84 -25.06 1.05
C LEU A 79 36.19 -25.63 -0.32
N HIS A 80 35.68 -25.01 -1.39
CA HIS A 80 36.03 -25.37 -2.78
C HIS A 80 35.82 -26.86 -3.13
N ILE A 81 34.83 -27.52 -2.50
CA ILE A 81 34.52 -28.94 -2.79
C ILE A 81 33.88 -29.04 -4.19
N ARG A 82 34.48 -29.85 -5.07
CA ARG A 82 33.93 -30.22 -6.37
C ARG A 82 33.69 -31.74 -6.44
N ASN A 83 32.43 -32.15 -6.38
CA ASN A 83 32.03 -33.56 -6.59
C ASN A 83 31.84 -33.90 -8.08
N LYS A 84 31.64 -32.88 -8.92
CA LYS A 84 31.50 -32.95 -10.37
C LYS A 84 31.99 -31.63 -10.95
N GLU A 85 32.62 -31.71 -12.11
CA GLU A 85 33.04 -30.54 -12.87
C GLU A 85 31.85 -29.72 -13.36
N PHE A 86 32.06 -28.42 -13.43
CA PHE A 86 31.12 -27.49 -14.01
C PHE A 86 31.04 -27.63 -15.53
N PRO A 87 29.93 -27.20 -16.15
CA PRO A 87 29.72 -27.37 -17.58
C PRO A 87 30.52 -26.41 -18.48
N TRP A 88 31.33 -25.51 -17.93
CA TRP A 88 32.15 -24.55 -18.70
C TRP A 88 33.63 -24.93 -18.71
N VAL A 89 34.41 -24.27 -19.58
CA VAL A 89 35.77 -24.69 -19.98
C VAL A 89 36.85 -24.49 -18.91
N SER A 90 36.65 -23.58 -17.96
CA SER A 90 37.54 -23.37 -16.81
C SER A 90 37.10 -24.25 -15.64
N PHE A 91 37.89 -25.30 -15.36
CA PHE A 91 37.55 -26.34 -14.38
C PHE A 91 37.45 -25.85 -12.92
N ASP A 92 38.09 -24.73 -12.57
CA ASP A 92 38.19 -24.28 -11.16
C ASP A 92 37.31 -23.06 -10.81
N CYS A 93 36.74 -22.40 -11.81
CA CYS A 93 36.03 -21.12 -11.64
C CYS A 93 34.51 -21.37 -11.53
N ASP A 94 33.80 -20.80 -10.56
CA ASP A 94 32.33 -20.78 -10.44
C ASP A 94 31.67 -19.81 -11.46
N THR A 95 30.35 -19.88 -11.64
CA THR A 95 29.61 -19.05 -12.64
C THR A 95 29.78 -17.53 -12.45
N TRP A 96 30.09 -17.09 -11.23
CA TRP A 96 30.19 -15.67 -10.85
C TRP A 96 31.55 -15.34 -10.21
N ASP A 97 32.55 -16.19 -10.41
CA ASP A 97 33.89 -15.92 -9.91
C ASP A 97 34.52 -14.78 -10.71
N GLU A 98 34.99 -13.77 -9.98
CA GLU A 98 35.68 -12.62 -10.53
C GLU A 98 37.18 -12.84 -10.34
N GLU A 99 37.92 -13.00 -11.44
CA GLU A 99 39.37 -13.18 -11.42
C GLU A 99 40.02 -11.86 -10.97
N HIS A 100 40.36 -11.76 -9.69
CA HIS A 100 41.10 -10.62 -9.14
C HIS A 100 42.60 -10.78 -9.48
N PRO A 101 43.24 -9.80 -10.15
CA PRO A 101 44.69 -9.80 -10.37
C PRO A 101 45.50 -9.51 -9.09
#